data_AF-A0A415PK52-F1
#
_entry.id   AF-A0A415PK52-F1
#
_cell.length_a   1.000
_cell.length_b   1.000
_cell.length_c   1.000
_cell.angle_alpha   90.00
_cell.angle_beta   90.00
_cell.angle_gamma   90.00
#
_symmetry.space_group_name_H-M   'P 1'
#
loop_
_entity.id
_entity.type
_entity.pdbx_description
1 polymer ?
#
loop_
_entity_poly.entity_id
_entity_poly.type
_entity_poly.pdbx_seq_one_letter_code
_entity_poly.pdbx_strand_id
1 'polypeptide(L)'
;MSLFKRNATKKEIESSLNEIQINLENNYKDLAIKAFKDSSELIEKYHNTAVINEKTYIKYKQQLDEFSKRMVGYSHRLNVKY
;
A
#
# COMPACT_ATOMS: atom_id res chain seq x y z
N MET A 1 22.59 -1.74 14.91
CA MET A 1 21.31 -1.06 14.67
C MET A 1 20.49 -1.90 13.68
N SER A 2 19.29 -2.43 13.90
CA SER A 2 18.44 -2.68 15.07
C SER A 2 17.33 -3.59 14.53
N LEU A 3 17.32 -4.89 14.86
CA LEU A 3 16.28 -5.86 14.42
C LEU A 3 14.86 -5.38 14.80
N PHE A 4 14.77 -4.65 15.91
CA PHE A 4 13.54 -4.02 16.40
C PHE A 4 12.92 -3.03 15.40
N LYS A 5 13.75 -2.30 14.65
CA LYS A 5 13.26 -1.27 13.71
C LYS A 5 12.55 -1.90 12.51
N ARG A 6 13.06 -3.03 12.01
CA ARG A 6 12.46 -3.75 10.86
C ARG A 6 11.07 -4.32 11.18
N ASN A 7 10.86 -4.79 12.40
CA ASN A 7 9.57 -5.33 12.82
C ASN A 7 8.52 -4.23 12.98
N ALA A 8 8.88 -3.08 13.53
CA ALA A 8 7.99 -1.92 13.61
C ALA A 8 7.57 -1.46 12.21
N THR A 9 8.52 -1.35 11.28
CA THR A 9 8.28 -0.95 9.90
C THR A 9 7.31 -1.89 9.16
N LYS A 10 7.48 -3.21 9.31
CA LYS A 10 6.53 -4.17 8.71
C LYS A 10 5.12 -3.98 9.26
N LYS A 11 5.00 -3.76 10.57
CA LYS A 11 3.72 -3.53 11.24
C LYS A 11 3.04 -2.23 10.78
N GLU A 12 3.83 -1.17 10.51
CA GLU A 12 3.32 0.07 9.92
C GLU A 12 2.77 -0.13 8.51
N ILE A 13 3.50 -0.88 7.66
CA ILE A 13 3.03 -1.22 6.31
C ILE A 13 1.76 -2.07 6.39
N GLU A 14 1.74 -3.11 7.23
CA GLU A 14 0.57 -3.98 7.41
C GLU A 14 -0.64 -3.20 7.92
N SER A 15 -0.45 -2.25 8.85
CA SER A 15 -1.51 -1.39 9.34
C SER A 15 -2.08 -0.49 8.23
N SER A 16 -1.21 0.06 7.38
CA SER A 16 -1.63 0.93 6.26
C SER A 16 -2.39 0.12 5.19
N LEU A 17 -1.93 -1.09 4.88
CA LEU A 17 -2.64 -2.01 3.97
C LEU A 17 -4.00 -2.45 4.53
N ASN A 18 -4.08 -2.69 5.84
CA ASN A 18 -5.33 -3.03 6.51
C ASN A 18 -6.33 -1.86 6.46
N GLU A 19 -5.86 -0.62 6.54
CA GLU A 19 -6.71 0.56 6.38
C GLU A 19 -7.29 0.66 4.96
N ILE A 20 -6.51 0.35 3.92
CA ILE A 20 -7.04 0.25 2.54
C ILE A 20 -8.17 -0.77 2.48
N GLN A 21 -7.96 -1.95 3.07
CA GLN A 21 -8.95 -3.01 3.07
C GLN A 21 -10.24 -2.57 3.77
N ILE A 22 -10.14 -2.00 4.99
CA ILE A 22 -11.30 -1.49 5.72
C ILE A 22 -12.02 -0.41 4.90
N ASN A 23 -11.28 0.53 4.29
CA ASN A 23 -11.87 1.58 3.46
C ASN A 23 -12.59 1.02 2.24
N LEU A 24 -12.05 -0.02 1.60
CA LEU A 24 -12.70 -0.76 0.50
C LEU A 24 -13.96 -1.48 0.97
N GLU A 25 -13.90 -2.17 2.12
CA GLU A 25 -15.05 -2.88 2.71
C GLU A 25 -16.19 -1.91 3.10
N ASN A 26 -15.83 -0.70 3.53
CA ASN A 26 -16.79 0.37 3.85
C ASN A 26 -17.19 1.24 2.64
N ASN A 27 -16.68 0.95 1.44
CA ASN A 27 -16.93 1.73 0.21
C ASN A 27 -16.50 3.22 0.31
N TYR A 28 -15.53 3.54 1.16
CA TYR A 28 -14.98 4.89 1.27
C TYR A 28 -13.97 5.13 0.15
N LYS A 29 -14.45 5.56 -1.02
CA LYS A 29 -13.62 5.68 -2.23
C LYS A 29 -12.43 6.62 -2.05
N ASP A 30 -12.67 7.83 -1.56
CA ASP A 30 -11.62 8.83 -1.34
C ASP A 30 -10.60 8.38 -0.28
N LEU A 31 -11.07 7.81 0.84
CA LEU A 31 -10.19 7.31 1.90
C LEU A 31 -9.37 6.12 1.43
N ALA A 32 -9.97 5.22 0.67
CA ALA A 32 -9.29 4.06 0.11
C ALA A 32 -8.18 4.52 -0.86
N ILE A 33 -8.48 5.44 -1.79
CA ILE A 33 -7.49 6.01 -2.73
C ILE A 33 -6.35 6.70 -1.96
N LYS A 34 -6.68 7.45 -0.91
CA LYS A 34 -5.69 8.12 -0.06
C LYS A 34 -4.78 7.10 0.63
N ALA A 35 -5.35 6.13 1.34
CA ALA A 35 -4.62 5.07 2.05
C ALA A 35 -3.76 4.22 1.09
N PHE A 36 -4.24 3.99 -0.13
CA PHE A 36 -3.49 3.30 -1.18
C PHE A 36 -2.23 4.05 -1.57
N LYS A 37 -2.36 5.35 -1.84
CA LYS A 37 -1.23 6.20 -2.20
C LYS A 37 -0.22 6.30 -1.05
N ASP A 38 -0.70 6.49 0.17
CA ASP A 38 0.11 6.55 1.39
C ASP A 38 0.91 5.25 1.58
N SER A 39 0.24 4.10 1.47
CA SER A 39 0.88 2.78 1.58
C SER A 39 1.92 2.54 0.49
N SER A 40 1.64 2.93 -0.76
CA SER A 40 2.59 2.79 -1.87
C SER A 40 3.86 3.59 -1.62
N GLU A 41 3.72 4.86 -1.23
CA GLU A 41 4.84 5.74 -0.93
C GLU A 41 5.66 5.22 0.26
N LEU A 42 4.98 4.72 1.29
CA LEU A 42 5.59 4.11 2.47
C LEU A 42 6.44 2.88 2.08
N ILE A 43 5.90 1.97 1.27
CA ILE A 43 6.58 0.75 0.82
C ILE A 43 7.81 1.10 -0.04
N GLU A 44 7.69 2.05 -0.96
CA GLU A 44 8.81 2.52 -1.78
C GLU A 44 9.91 3.18 -0.93
N LYS A 45 9.53 4.02 0.03
CA LYS A 45 10.47 4.66 0.96
C LYS A 45 11.24 3.63 1.77
N TYR A 46 10.57 2.60 2.29
CA TYR A 46 11.23 1.55 3.05
C TYR A 46 12.09 0.63 2.20
N HIS A 47 11.73 0.42 0.93
CA HIS A 47 12.58 -0.29 -0.01
C HIS A 47 13.84 0.51 -0.36
N ASN A 48 13.69 1.80 -0.65
CA ASN A 48 14.79 2.70 -0.97
C ASN A 48 15.77 2.86 0.21
N THR A 49 15.25 2.92 1.43
CA THR A 49 16.07 2.97 2.66
C THR A 49 16.62 1.60 3.10
N ALA A 50 16.46 0.55 2.27
CA ALA A 50 16.86 -0.83 2.54
C ALA A 50 16.35 -1.40 3.89
N VAL A 51 15.22 -0.87 4.38
CA VAL A 51 14.58 -1.31 5.62
C VAL A 51 13.84 -2.62 5.40
N ILE A 52 13.17 -2.76 4.25
CA ILE A 52 12.54 -3.99 3.80
C ILE A 52 13.35 -4.63 2.68
N ASN A 53 13.38 -5.97 2.65
CA ASN A 53 14.04 -6.72 1.59
C ASN A 53 13.16 -6.79 0.33
N GLU A 54 13.77 -7.11 -0.80
CA GLU A 54 13.09 -7.23 -2.10
C GLU A 54 11.91 -8.21 -2.04
N LYS A 55 12.06 -9.36 -1.39
CA LYS A 55 10.97 -10.35 -1.22
C LYS A 55 9.74 -9.76 -0.51
N THR A 56 9.97 -8.94 0.52
CA THR A 56 8.91 -8.27 1.28
C THR A 56 8.28 -7.17 0.44
N TYR A 57 9.10 -6.39 -0.27
CA TYR A 57 8.63 -5.37 -1.21
C TYR A 57 7.70 -5.97 -2.28
N ILE A 58 8.11 -7.06 -2.95
CA ILE A 58 7.31 -7.74 -3.96
C ILE A 58 5.96 -8.20 -3.38
N LYS A 59 5.95 -8.78 -2.17
CA LYS A 59 4.72 -9.22 -1.50
C LYS A 59 3.75 -8.06 -1.28
N TYR A 60 4.23 -6.94 -0.75
CA TYR A 60 3.38 -5.77 -0.52
C TYR A 60 2.93 -5.10 -1.83
N LYS A 61 3.79 -5.09 -2.85
CA LYS A 61 3.43 -4.59 -4.17
C LYS A 61 2.33 -5.43 -4.83
N GLN A 62 2.35 -6.75 -4.65
CA GLN A 62 1.28 -7.65 -5.10
C GLN A 62 -0.04 -7.34 -4.39
N GLN A 63 -0.02 -7.12 -3.07
CA GLN A 63 -1.23 -6.73 -2.34
C GLN A 63 -1.78 -5.37 -2.82
N LEU A 64 -0.91 -4.39 -3.07
CA LEU A 64 -1.31 -3.13 -3.69
C LEU A 64 -1.92 -3.35 -5.07
N ASP A 65 -1.35 -4.21 -5.92
CA ASP A 65 -1.95 -4.53 -7.22
C ASP A 65 -3.37 -5.10 -7.09
N GLU A 66 -3.61 -5.97 -6.11
CA GLU A 66 -4.94 -6.49 -5.80
C GLU A 66 -5.91 -5.39 -5.33
N PHE A 67 -5.46 -4.48 -4.45
CA PHE A 67 -6.26 -3.34 -4.03
C PHE A 67 -6.56 -2.40 -5.20
N SER A 68 -5.57 -2.12 -6.05
CA SER A 68 -5.72 -1.30 -7.25
C SER A 68 -6.80 -1.88 -8.17
N LYS A 69 -6.78 -3.20 -8.41
CA LYS A 69 -7.83 -3.91 -9.18
C LYS A 69 -9.23 -3.75 -8.58
N ARG A 70 -9.35 -3.82 -7.25
CA ARG A 70 -10.63 -3.58 -6.55
C ARG A 70 -11.07 -2.12 -6.60
N MET A 71 -10.12 -1.20 -6.71
CA MET A 71 -10.33 0.24 -6.89
C MET A 71 -10.54 0.64 -8.36
N VAL A 72 -10.44 -0.28 -9.32
CA VAL A 72 -10.78 -0.01 -10.72
C VAL A 72 -12.27 0.34 -10.77
N GLY A 73 -12.57 1.64 -10.88
CA GLY A 73 -13.92 2.21 -10.79
C GLY A 73 -14.15 3.19 -9.62
N TYR A 74 -13.21 3.27 -8.67
CA TYR A 74 -13.25 4.27 -7.59
C TYR A 74 -12.80 5.63 -8.12
N SER A 75 -11.87 5.65 -9.06
CA SER A 75 -11.58 6.84 -9.86
C SER A 75 -12.46 6.84 -11.10
N HIS A 76 -13.47 7.72 -11.13
CA HIS A 76 -14.32 7.93 -12.32
C HIS A 76 -13.60 8.66 -13.47
N ARG A 77 -12.28 8.90 -13.34
CA ARG A 77 -11.43 9.47 -14.39
C ARG A 77 -10.05 8.86 -14.24
N LEU A 78 -9.69 7.95 -15.13
CA LEU A 78 -8.33 7.79 -15.68
C LEU A 78 -8.40 6.72 -16.79
N ASN A 79 -9.24 7.00 -17.79
CA ASN A 79 -8.92 6.60 -19.15
C ASN A 79 -7.80 7.53 -19.64
N VAL A 80 -6.59 7.32 -19.15
CA VAL A 80 -5.40 7.90 -19.78
C VAL A 80 -4.54 6.72 -20.17
N LYS A 81 -4.75 6.28 -21.41
CA LYS A 81 -3.77 5.51 -22.18
C LYS A 81 -2.44 6.27 -22.12
N TYR A 82 -1.40 5.62 -21.64
CA TYR A 82 -0.04 5.81 -22.14
C TYR A 82 0.58 4.43 -22.32
#